data_AF-A0A6N2R1I9-F1
#
_entry.id   AF-A0A6N2R1I9-F1
#
_cell.length_a   1.000
_cell.length_b   1.000
_cell.length_c   1.000
_cell.angle_alpha   90.00
_cell.angle_beta   90.00
_cell.angle_gamma   90.00
#
_symmetry.space_group_name_H-M   'P 1'
#
loop_
_entity.id
_entity.type
_entity.pdbx_description
1 polymer ?
#
loop_
_entity_poly.entity_id
_entity_poly.type
_entity_poly.pdbx_seq_one_letter_code
_entity_poly.pdbx_strand_id
1 'polypeptide(L)' 'MFHFFEQHKEGLAAGEEAIKELDLGIAVIHFHQTALSLGLRGHFEQMMDVIGDVPSDWHYHISWVME' A
#
# COMPACT_ATOMS: atom_id res chain seq x y z
N MET A 1 -12.83 -0.32 0.42
CA MET A 1 -11.52 -0.74 0.97
C MET A 1 -10.53 -0.75 -0.18
N PHE A 2 -9.31 -0.28 0.05
CA PHE A 2 -8.26 -0.22 -0.96
C PHE A 2 -7.00 -0.88 -0.38
N HIS A 3 -6.34 -1.73 -1.16
CA HIS A 3 -5.12 -2.42 -0.75
C HIS A 3 -3.94 -1.82 -1.51
N PHE A 4 -2.85 -1.56 -0.79
CA PHE A 4 -1.64 -0.99 -1.33
C PHE A 4 -0.54 -2.05 -1.38
N PHE A 5 -0.04 -2.25 -2.59
CA PHE A 5 1.04 -3.16 -2.90
C PHE A 5 2.19 -2.39 -3.51
N GLU A 6 3.39 -2.88 -3.28
CA GLU A 6 4.59 -2.50 -4.01
C GLU A 6 4.93 -3.65 -4.98
N GLN A 7 5.39 -3.33 -6.19
CA GLN A 7 5.75 -4.35 -7.18
C GLN A 7 7.27 -4.39 -7.40
N HIS A 8 7.88 -5.53 -7.06
CA HIS A 8 9.28 -5.78 -7.37
C HIS A 8 9.58 -7.29 -7.54
N LYS A 9 10.58 -7.59 -8.38
CA LYS A 9 11.09 -8.96 -8.57
C LYS A 9 11.95 -9.37 -7.38
N GLU A 10 11.94 -10.65 -7.03
CA GLU A 10 12.87 -11.18 -6.03
C GLU A 10 14.33 -10.89 -6.38
N GLY A 11 15.14 -10.63 -5.36
CA GLY A 11 16.56 -10.33 -5.49
C GLY A 11 16.91 -8.85 -5.70
N LEU A 12 16.00 -7.94 -5.38
CA LEU A 12 16.33 -6.51 -5.29
C LEU A 12 17.42 -6.26 -4.24
N ALA A 13 18.26 -5.26 -4.47
CA ALA A 13 19.15 -4.80 -3.41
C ALA A 13 18.32 -4.13 -2.30
N ALA A 14 18.68 -4.36 -1.03
CA ALA A 14 17.93 -3.80 0.11
C ALA A 14 17.73 -2.27 0.05
N GLY A 15 18.66 -1.53 -0.58
CA GLY A 15 18.51 -0.09 -0.79
C GLY A 15 17.41 0.28 -1.80
N GLU A 16 17.21 -0.54 -2.84
CA GLU A 16 16.16 -0.33 -3.84
C GLU A 16 14.79 -0.68 -3.28
N GLU A 17 14.70 -1.72 -2.44
CA GLU A 17 13.48 -2.09 -1.71
C GLU A 17 13.03 -0.94 -0.80
N ALA A 18 13.96 -0.37 -0.02
CA ALA A 18 13.66 0.78 0.85
C ALA A 18 13.16 2.02 0.09
N ILE A 19 13.69 2.28 -1.11
CA ILE A 19 13.22 3.39 -1.96
C ILE A 19 11.78 3.14 -2.42
N LYS A 20 11.46 1.90 -2.80
CA LYS A 20 10.12 1.53 -3.25
C LYS A 20 9.08 1.61 -2.13
N GLU A 21 9.43 1.19 -0.92
CA GLU A 21 8.57 1.36 0.25
C GLU A 21 8.32 2.84 0.57
N LEU A 22 9.35 3.69 0.44
CA LEU A 22 9.23 5.13 0.63
C LEU A 22 8.29 5.76 -0.40
N ASP A 23 8.45 5.42 -1.68
CA ASP A 23 7.59 5.90 -2.77
C ASP A 23 6.14 5.47 -2.57
N LEU A 24 5.91 4.22 -2.14
CA LEU A 24 4.57 3.74 -1.79
C LEU A 24 3.99 4.53 -0.61
N GLY A 25 4.78 4.78 0.43
CA GLY A 25 4.35 5.59 1.59
C GLY A 25 3.89 6.99 1.18
N ILE A 26 4.61 7.64 0.27
CA ILE A 26 4.23 8.95 -0.29
C ILE A 26 2.89 8.85 -1.02
N ALA A 27 2.71 7.85 -1.88
CA ALA A 27 1.47 7.64 -2.62
C ALA A 27 0.28 7.37 -1.69
N VAL A 28 0.47 6.54 -0.65
CA VAL A 28 -0.54 6.20 0.37
C VAL A 28 -1.00 7.43 1.15
N ILE A 29 -0.07 8.31 1.53
CA ILE A 29 -0.39 9.56 2.24
C ILE A 29 -1.18 10.51 1.33
N HIS A 30 -0.77 10.68 0.08
CA HIS A 30 -1.51 11.51 -0.88
C HIS A 30 -2.92 10.99 -1.14
N PHE A 31 -3.09 9.66 -1.25
CA PHE A 31 -4.39 9.03 -1.34
C PHE A 31 -5.27 9.39 -0.14
N HIS A 32 -4.75 9.22 1.08
CA HIS A 32 -5.51 9.49 2.30
C HIS A 32 -5.91 10.95 2.43
N GLN A 33 -4.97 11.88 2.19
CA GLN A 33 -5.25 13.31 2.21
C GLN A 33 -6.32 13.71 1.19
N THR A 34 -6.32 13.09 0.01
CA THR A 34 -7.33 13.31 -1.02
C THR A 34 -8.68 12.74 -0.60
N ALA A 35 -8.72 11.54 -0.03
CA ALA A 35 -9.95 10.96 0.50
C ALA A 35 -10.58 11.88 1.57
N LEU A 36 -9.77 12.36 2.52
CA LEU A 36 -10.20 13.29 3.56
C LEU A 36 -10.71 14.63 2.98
N SER A 37 -10.04 15.18 1.97
CA SER A 37 -10.44 16.46 1.35
C SER A 37 -11.77 16.37 0.59
N LEU A 38 -12.11 15.17 0.10
CA LEU A 38 -13.40 14.84 -0.50
C LEU A 38 -14.49 14.51 0.54
N GLY A 39 -14.18 14.61 1.83
CA GLY A 39 -15.11 14.32 2.92
C GLY A 39 -15.28 12.83 3.23
N LEU A 40 -14.47 11.96 2.64
CA LEU A 40 -14.43 10.54 3.01
C LEU A 40 -13.69 10.36 4.32
N ARG A 41 -14.09 9.34 5.09
CA ARG A 41 -13.43 8.96 6.34
C ARG A 41 -12.98 7.52 6.25
N GLY A 42 -11.86 7.24 6.91
CA GLY A 42 -11.27 5.93 6.91
C GLY A 42 -9.88 5.94 7.51
N HIS A 43 -9.37 4.75 7.80
CA HIS A 43 -8.13 4.54 8.50
C HIS A 43 -7.30 3.47 7.79
N PHE A 44 -6.04 3.38 8.18
CA PHE A 44 -5.14 2.37 7.69
C PHE A 44 -5.11 1.15 8.62
N GLU A 45 -5.11 -0.03 8.03
CA GLU A 45 -5.10 -1.30 8.75
C GLU A 45 -4.20 -2.30 8.03
N GLN A 46 -3.45 -3.10 8.81
CA GLN A 46 -2.78 -4.29 8.29
C GLN A 46 -3.75 -5.47 8.34
N MET A 47 -3.93 -6.12 7.19
CA MET A 47 -4.84 -7.24 7.05
C MET A 47 -4.03 -8.49 6.74
N MET A 48 -4.29 -9.56 7.51
CA MET A 48 -3.58 -10.84 7.37
C MET A 48 -4.10 -11.66 6.17
N ASP A 49 -5.34 -11.41 5.72
CA ASP A 49 -6.04 -12.23 4.72
C ASP A 49 -6.12 -11.59 3.31
N VAL A 50 -5.28 -10.59 3.00
CA VAL A 50 -5.28 -9.90 1.68
C VAL A 50 -4.75 -10.79 0.55
N ILE A 51 -4.28 -11.99 0.88
CA ILE A 51 -3.55 -12.89 -0.01
C ILE A 51 -4.55 -13.74 -0.82
N GLY A 52 -5.26 -13.09 -1.75
CA GLY A 52 -6.01 -13.74 -2.84
C GLY A 52 -5.13 -14.02 -4.07
N ASP A 53 -5.73 -14.08 -5.27
CA ASP A 53 -5.05 -14.22 -6.57
C ASP A 53 -4.26 -12.94 -6.95
N VAL A 54 -3.24 -12.62 -6.16
CA VAL A 54 -2.32 -11.51 -6.41
C VAL A 54 -1.03 -12.07 -7.05
N PRO A 55 -0.46 -11.40 -8.07
CA PRO A 55 0.81 -11.84 -8.67
C PRO A 55 1.92 -11.96 -7.62
N SER A 56 2.83 -12.93 -7.80
CA SER A 56 3.88 -13.23 -6.82
C SER A 56 4.91 -12.10 -6.64
N ASP A 57 4.98 -11.15 -7.57
CA ASP A 57 5.87 -10.00 -7.52
C ASP A 57 5.21 -8.75 -6.91
N TRP A 58 4.01 -8.90 -6.34
CA TRP A 58 3.29 -7.85 -5.63
C TRP A 58 3.33 -8.12 -4.13
N HIS A 59 3.89 -7.16 -3.41
CA HIS A 59 4.15 -7.24 -1.98
C HIS A 59 3.15 -6.35 -1.26
N TYR A 60 2.34 -6.94 -0.39
CA TYR A 60 1.34 -6.22 0.38
C TYR A 60 1.99 -5.36 1.48
N HIS A 61 1.51 -4.13 1.66
CA HIS A 61 1.96 -3.26 2.76
C HIS A 61 0.83 -2.85 3.70
N ILE A 62 -0.25 -2.29 3.17
CA ILE A 62 -1.31 -1.71 4.01
C ILE A 62 -2.64 -1.59 3.26
N SER A 63 -3.74 -1.55 4.02
CA SER A 63 -5.07 -1.32 3.48
C SER A 63 -5.66 -0.04 4.03
N TRP A 64 -6.41 0.70 3.21
CA TRP A 64 -7.26 1.80 3.66
C TRP A 64 -8.72 1.35 3.71
N VAL A 65 -9.32 1.45 4.88
CA VAL A 65 -10.67 1.01 5.19
C VAL A 65 -11.55 2.24 5.40
N MET A 66 -12.65 2.31 4.67
CA MET A 66 -13.64 3.38 4.83
C MET A 66 -14.42 3.16 6.13
N GLU A 67 -14.70 4.23 6.86
CA GLU A 67 -15.60 4.24 8.04
C GLU A 67 -17.08 4.26 7.65
#